data_AF-A0A392UWB7-F1
#
_entry.id   AF-A0A392UWB7-F1
#
_cell.length_a   1.000
_cell.length_b   1.000
_cell.length_c   1.000
_cell.angle_alpha   90.00
_cell.angle_beta   90.00
_cell.angle_gamma   90.00
#
_symmetry.space_group_name_H-M   'P 1'
#
loop_
_entity.id
_entity.type
_entity.pdbx_description
1 polymer ?
#
loop_
_entity_poly.entity_id
_entity_poly.type
_entity_poly.pdbx_seq_one_letter_code
_entity_poly.pdbx_strand_id
1 'polypeptide(L)' 'WFGDCVLKKVRDGLETFFWTDTWLDRTPLSVRFQRLFDLMIHKSSTMAEMFALGWGVGRAAWMWQRQLWA' A
#
# COMPACT_ATOMS: atom_id res chain seq x y z
N TRP A 1 -7.13 18.59 -21.20
CA TRP A 1 -8.08 17.84 -20.35
C TRP A 1 -8.19 16.41 -20.89
N PHE A 2 -7.24 15.56 -20.48
CA PHE A 2 -7.22 14.08 -20.60
C PHE A 2 -5.89 13.52 -20.08
N GLY A 3 -4.84 14.37 -19.98
CA GLY A 3 -3.51 13.98 -19.50
C GLY A 3 -3.38 13.79 -17.99
N ASP A 4 -4.27 14.38 -17.18
CA ASP A 4 -4.18 14.30 -15.70
C ASP A 4 -4.91 13.06 -15.13
N CYS A 5 -5.65 12.32 -15.96
CA CYS A 5 -6.28 11.05 -15.59
C CYS A 5 -5.54 9.84 -16.15
N VAL A 6 -4.29 10.02 -16.61
CA VAL A 6 -3.43 8.89 -16.93
C VAL A 6 -3.19 8.15 -15.63
N LEU A 7 -3.92 7.03 -15.43
CA LEU A 7 -3.55 6.02 -14.45
C LEU A 7 -2.04 5.82 -14.62
N LYS A 8 -1.25 6.26 -13.62
CA LYS A 8 0.15 5.90 -13.54
C LYS A 8 0.17 4.39 -13.68
N LYS A 9 0.68 3.89 -14.80
CA LYS A 9 0.73 2.46 -15.07
C LYS A 9 1.77 1.91 -14.11
N VAL A 10 1.33 1.55 -12.90
CA VAL A 10 2.20 0.99 -11.86
C VAL A 10 2.56 -0.41 -12.33
N ARG A 11 3.59 -0.49 -13.19
CA ARG A 11 4.02 -1.63 -14.00
C ARG A 11 3.55 -2.99 -13.48
N ASP A 12 4.40 -3.71 -12.77
CA ASP A 12 4.17 -4.97 -12.09
C ASP A 12 4.10 -4.77 -10.56
N GLY A 13 4.26 -3.52 -10.10
CA GLY A 13 4.29 -3.19 -8.68
C GLY A 13 5.56 -3.62 -7.95
N LEU A 14 6.59 -4.11 -8.64
CA LEU A 14 7.85 -4.56 -8.03
C LEU A 14 8.75 -3.40 -7.60
N GLU A 15 8.66 -2.26 -8.28
CA GLU A 15 9.49 -1.07 -8.02
C GLU A 15 8.72 0.04 -7.30
N THR A 16 7.46 -0.20 -6.93
CA THR A 16 6.62 0.80 -6.26
C THR A 16 6.30 0.37 -4.84
N PHE A 17 6.75 1.16 -3.88
CA PHE A 17 6.49 0.94 -2.47
C PHE A 17 5.08 1.30 -2.09
N PHE A 18 4.42 0.40 -1.36
CA PHE A 18 3.02 0.53 -1.07
C PHE A 18 2.71 1.78 -0.23
N TRP A 19 3.50 2.01 0.83
CA TRP A 19 3.20 3.06 1.80
C TRP A 19 3.85 4.41 1.47
N THR A 20 5.05 4.38 0.90
CA THR A 20 5.91 5.57 0.77
C THR A 20 5.85 6.22 -0.60
N ASP A 21 5.51 5.48 -1.64
CA ASP A 21 5.37 6.06 -2.97
C ASP A 21 4.00 6.70 -3.16
N THR A 22 3.95 7.68 -4.06
CA THR A 22 2.72 8.33 -4.49
C THR A 22 2.12 7.59 -5.68
N TRP A 23 0.90 7.10 -5.47
CA TRP A 23 0.18 6.24 -6.40
C TRP A 23 -0.60 7.03 -7.44
N LEU A 24 -1.63 7.74 -6.96
CA LEU A 24 -2.56 8.53 -7.76
C LEU A 24 -2.63 9.99 -7.27
N ASP A 25 -2.30 10.23 -6.00
CA ASP A 25 -2.33 11.55 -5.39
C ASP A 25 -0.91 12.04 -5.10
N ARG A 26 -0.79 13.29 -4.64
CA ARG A 26 0.51 13.90 -4.27
C ARG A 26 1.02 13.48 -2.89
N THR A 27 0.21 12.74 -2.12
CA THR A 27 0.56 12.34 -0.76
C THR A 27 0.65 10.82 -0.62
N PRO A 28 1.76 10.28 -0.09
CA PRO A 28 1.90 8.85 0.20
C PRO A 28 0.85 8.35 1.20
N LEU A 29 0.56 7.05 1.14
CA LEU A 29 -0.40 6.43 2.07
C LEU A 29 0.12 6.47 3.52
N SER A 30 1.44 6.43 3.74
CA SER A 30 2.05 6.54 5.07
C SER A 30 1.72 7.86 5.77
N VAL A 31 1.61 8.94 5.00
CA VAL A 31 1.26 10.26 5.52
C VAL A 31 -0.25 10.38 5.73
N ARG A 32 -1.04 9.93 4.75
CA ARG A 32 -2.50 10.04 4.81
C ARG A 32 -3.13 9.13 5.87
N PHE A 33 -2.54 7.95 6.09
CA PHE A 33 -3.02 6.93 7.02
C PHE A 33 -1.94 6.59 8.06
N GLN A 34 -1.38 7.61 8.70
CA GLN A 34 -0.26 7.46 9.63
C GLN A 34 -0.50 6.41 10.74
N ARG A 35 -1.69 6.40 11.34
CA ARG A 35 -2.05 5.40 12.37
C ARG A 35 -2.02 3.96 11.84
N LEU A 36 -2.44 3.78 10.59
CA LEU A 36 -2.45 2.47 9.94
C LEU A 36 -1.03 2.04 9.60
N PHE A 37 -0.23 2.97 9.08
CA PHE A 37 1.17 2.77 8.79
C PHE A 37 1.97 2.41 10.04
N ASP A 38 1.70 3.05 11.18
CA ASP A 38 2.36 2.74 12.44
C ASP A 38 2.09 1.32 12.94
N LEU A 39 0.94 0.76 12.58
CA LEU A 39 0.55 -0.60 12.94
C LEU A 39 1.06 -1.66 11.97
N MET A 40 1.54 -1.30 10.79
CA MET A 40 1.94 -2.28 9.77
C MET A 40 3.35 -2.80 9.99
N ILE A 41 3.53 -4.11 9.85
CA ILE A 41 4.87 -4.73 9.90
C ILE A 41 5.64 -4.43 8.60
N HIS A 42 4.96 -4.47 7.46
CA HIS A 42 5.57 -4.36 6.14
C HIS A 42 5.50 -2.92 5.57
N LYS A 43 6.11 -1.98 6.30
CA LYS A 43 6.12 -0.54 5.96
C LYS A 43 6.84 -0.22 4.66
N SER A 44 7.83 -1.03 4.29
CA SER A 44 8.65 -0.88 3.09
C SER A 44 8.33 -1.91 2.02
N SER A 45 7.18 -2.57 2.08
CA SER A 45 6.85 -3.57 1.06
C SER A 45 6.39 -2.94 -0.24
N THR A 46 6.74 -3.62 -1.33
CA THR A 46 6.31 -3.24 -2.66
C THR A 46 4.84 -3.61 -2.86
N MET A 47 4.24 -3.00 -3.88
CA MET A 47 2.89 -3.30 -4.33
C MET A 47 2.69 -4.79 -4.63
N ALA A 48 3.66 -5.41 -5.30
CA ALA A 48 3.64 -6.83 -5.61
C ALA A 48 3.75 -7.71 -4.36
N GLU A 49 4.61 -7.33 -3.40
CA GLU A 49 4.74 -8.04 -2.13
C GLU A 49 3.45 -7.96 -1.30
N MET A 50 2.86 -6.77 -1.19
CA MET A 50 1.54 -6.58 -0.56
C MET A 50 0.51 -7.50 -1.21
N PHE A 51 0.42 -7.49 -2.54
CA PHE A 51 -0.52 -8.37 -3.25
C PHE A 51 -0.26 -9.86 -2.98
N ALA A 52 1.01 -10.28 -3.00
CA ALA A 52 1.42 -11.66 -2.72
C ALA A 52 1.14 -12.09 -1.27
N LEU A 53 1.23 -11.17 -0.31
CA LEU A 53 0.86 -11.42 1.09
C LEU A 53 -0.63 -11.77 1.23
N GLY A 54 -1.45 -11.48 0.22
CA GLY A 54 -2.88 -11.79 0.18
C GLY A 54 -3.75 -10.57 0.37
N TRP A 55 -3.24 -9.37 0.07
CA TRP A 55 -4.07 -8.17 -0.06
C TRP A 55 -4.93 -8.30 -1.33
N GLY A 56 -6.06 -8.98 -1.19
CA GLY A 56 -7.03 -9.22 -2.26
C GLY A 56 -8.37 -9.61 -1.67
N VAL A 57 -9.43 -9.56 -2.48
CA VAL A 57 -10.79 -9.91 -2.06
C VAL A 57 -10.80 -11.36 -1.57
N GLY A 58 -10.98 -11.55 -0.25
CA GLY A 58 -11.10 -12.86 0.38
C GLY A 58 -9.85 -13.43 1.08
N ARG A 59 -8.78 -12.67 1.31
CA ARG A 59 -7.60 -13.15 2.06
C ARG A 59 -7.23 -12.26 3.25
N ALA A 60 -6.90 -12.91 4.37
CA ALA A 60 -6.69 -12.32 5.71
C ALA A 60 -5.22 -11.90 5.94
N ALA A 61 -4.67 -11.09 5.04
CA ALA A 61 -3.24 -10.80 4.98
C ALA A 61 -2.76 -9.59 5.77
N TRP A 62 -3.49 -9.16 6.79
CA TRP A 62 -3.09 -8.00 7.58
C TRP A 62 -2.24 -8.43 8.77
N MET A 63 -0.92 -8.40 8.58
CA MET A 63 0.05 -8.60 9.67
C MET A 63 0.35 -7.26 10.36
N TRP A 64 -0.23 -7.11 11.55
CA TRP A 64 -0.09 -5.93 12.39
C TRP A 64 1.01 -6.11 13.43
N GLN A 65 1.71 -5.04 13.77
CA GLN A 65 2.67 -5.00 14.89
C GLN A 65 1.98 -5.25 16.24
N ARG A 66 0.66 -5.06 16.33
CA ARG A 66 -0.15 -5.31 17.52
C ARG A 66 -1.45 -6.01 17.13
N GLN A 67 -1.87 -7.01 17.90
CA GLN A 67 -3.19 -7.61 17.78
C GLN A 67 -4.25 -6.52 17.95
N LEU A 68 -5.14 -6.38 16.96
CA LEU A 68 -6.19 -5.37 16.94
C LEU A 68 -7.38 -5.74 17.84
N TRP A 69 -7.47 -7.00 18.26
CA TRP A 69 -8.47 -7.54 19.19
C TRP A 69 -7.83 -8.64 20.04
N ALA A 70 -8.23 -8.74 21.31
CA ALA A 70 -7.96 -9.85 22.23
C ALA A 70 -9.25 -10.64 22.46
#